data_AF-A0A0D3AAY5-F1
#
_entry.id   AF-A0A0D3AAY5-F1
#
_cell.length_a   1.000
_cell.length_b   1.000
_cell.length_c   1.000
_cell.angle_alpha   90.00
_cell.angle_beta   90.00
_cell.angle_gamma   90.00
#
_symmetry.space_group_name_H-M   'P 1'
#
loop_
_entity.id
_entity.type
_entity.pdbx_description
1 polymer ?
#
loop_
_entity_poly.entity_id
_entity_poly.type
_entity_poly.pdbx_seq_one_letter_code
_entity_poly.pdbx_strand_id
1 'polypeptide(L)'
;MQLGFAMLCAGSVRAKNTMNIMLTNVLDAAAGGLFYYLFGYAFAFGGSSEILVPYDSGSSYSQWSRIGRTAVTSTLAGSTAVLTTLFGKRLLSGHWNVTDVCNGLLGGFAAITGGCSVVELWAAIVCGFVDAFDLIGCNKLAKMVQYDDPLEAAQLHGGCGAWGLIFV
;
A
#
# COMPACT_ATOMS: atom_id res chain seq x y z
N MET A 1 2.24 6.98 8.37
CA MET A 1 1.21 5.93 8.56
C MET A 1 1.56 4.92 9.67
N GLN A 2 2.73 5.02 10.33
CA GLN A 2 3.17 4.07 11.36
C GLN A 2 2.16 3.80 12.47
N LEU A 3 1.46 4.82 12.99
CA LEU A 3 0.48 4.61 14.07
C LEU A 3 -0.73 3.76 13.62
N GLY A 4 -1.18 3.92 12.38
CA GLY A 4 -2.28 3.11 11.82
C GLY A 4 -1.86 1.66 11.58
N PHE A 5 -0.66 1.44 11.04
CA PHE A 5 -0.10 0.09 10.89
C PHE A 5 0.10 -0.58 12.26
N ALA A 6 0.62 0.16 13.25
CA ALA A 6 0.77 -0.35 14.61
C ALA A 6 -0.57 -0.81 15.22
N MET A 7 -1.66 -0.05 15.02
CA MET A 7 -2.99 -0.45 15.47
C MET A 7 -3.53 -1.68 14.74
N LEU A 8 -3.28 -1.81 13.44
CA LEU A 8 -3.67 -3.00 12.66
C LEU A 8 -2.95 -4.25 13.16
N CYS A 9 -1.63 -4.15 13.35
CA CYS A 9 -0.80 -5.24 13.88
C CYS A 9 -1.14 -5.60 15.33
N ALA A 10 -1.45 -4.60 16.15
CA ALA A 10 -1.90 -4.81 17.51
C ALA A 10 -3.22 -5.60 17.59
N GLY A 11 -4.12 -5.39 16.61
CA GLY A 11 -5.40 -6.09 16.50
C GLY A 11 -5.32 -7.51 15.94
N SER A 12 -4.29 -7.83 15.14
CA SER A 12 -4.10 -9.16 14.55
C SER A 12 -3.35 -10.14 15.46
N VAL A 13 -2.78 -9.66 16.56
CA VAL A 13 -2.01 -10.49 17.50
C VAL A 13 -2.71 -10.71 18.82
N ARG A 14 -2.28 -11.75 19.55
CA ARG A 14 -2.82 -12.05 20.88
C ARG A 14 -2.46 -10.93 21.86
N ALA A 15 -3.40 -10.57 22.74
CA ALA A 15 -3.28 -9.49 23.73
C ALA A 15 -1.96 -9.50 24.54
N LYS A 16 -1.43 -10.69 24.85
CA LYS A 16 -0.15 -10.85 25.57
C LYS A 16 1.07 -10.30 24.81
N ASN A 17 1.00 -10.21 23.48
CA ASN A 17 2.09 -9.75 22.61
C ASN A 17 1.85 -8.35 22.03
N THR A 18 0.69 -7.74 22.28
CA THR A 18 0.31 -6.44 21.71
C THR A 18 1.29 -5.32 22.08
N MET A 19 1.76 -5.29 23.34
CA MET A 19 2.75 -4.30 23.79
C MET A 19 4.08 -4.43 23.05
N ASN A 20 4.53 -5.65 22.78
CA ASN A 20 5.79 -5.89 22.07
C ASN A 20 5.72 -5.31 20.65
N ILE A 21 4.61 -5.51 19.95
CA ILE A 21 4.42 -5.04 18.58
C ILE A 21 4.25 -3.53 18.51
N MET A 22 3.52 -2.93 19.46
CA MET A 22 3.41 -1.47 19.55
C MET A 22 4.79 -0.83 19.75
N LEU A 23 5.61 -1.40 20.64
CA LEU A 23 6.97 -0.93 20.87
C LEU A 23 7.85 -1.05 19.62
N THR A 24 7.80 -2.19 18.91
CA THR A 24 8.57 -2.34 17.66
C THR A 24 8.19 -1.29 16.63
N ASN A 25 6.91 -0.95 16.47
CA ASN A 25 6.48 0.07 15.52
C ASN A 25 6.89 1.50 15.92
N VAL A 26 6.85 1.82 17.22
CA VAL A 26 7.34 3.11 17.73
C VAL A 26 8.85 3.23 17.55
N LEU A 27 9.58 2.14 17.81
CA LEU A 27 11.02 2.08 17.60
C LEU A 27 11.37 2.18 16.11
N ASP A 28 10.63 1.53 15.22
CA ASP A 28 10.79 1.67 13.76
C ASP A 28 10.62 3.13 13.32
N ALA A 29 9.56 3.80 13.78
CA ALA A 29 9.32 5.21 13.46
C ALA A 29 10.46 6.13 13.97
N ALA A 30 10.89 5.93 15.22
CA ALA A 30 11.90 6.76 15.86
C ALA A 30 13.29 6.52 15.27
N ALA A 31 13.69 5.26 15.12
CA ALA A 31 14.96 4.89 14.52
C ALA A 31 15.00 5.29 13.05
N GLY A 32 13.96 4.97 12.27
CA GLY A 32 13.84 5.35 10.87
C GLY A 32 13.94 6.86 10.66
N GLY A 33 13.24 7.66 11.47
CA GLY A 33 13.33 9.12 11.43
C GLY A 33 14.73 9.65 11.78
N LEU A 34 15.35 9.12 12.84
CA LEU A 34 16.68 9.53 13.27
C LEU A 34 17.76 9.16 12.25
N PHE A 35 17.77 7.93 11.75
CA PHE A 35 18.72 7.47 10.74
C PHE A 35 18.51 8.18 9.39
N TYR A 36 17.26 8.48 9.03
CA TYR A 36 16.99 9.28 7.84
C TYR A 36 17.55 10.70 7.99
N TYR A 37 17.40 11.35 9.14
CA TYR A 37 17.96 12.68 9.37
C TYR A 37 19.49 12.70 9.36
N LEU A 38 20.13 11.71 9.98
CA LEU A 38 21.60 11.67 10.10
C LEU A 38 22.30 11.26 8.79
N PHE A 39 21.74 10.30 8.05
CA PHE A 39 22.39 9.72 6.88
C PHE A 39 21.46 9.59 5.67
N GLY A 40 20.19 9.22 5.88
CA GLY A 40 19.27 8.93 4.77
C GLY A 40 18.98 10.12 3.86
N TYR A 41 18.87 11.33 4.41
CA TYR A 41 18.70 12.55 3.60
C TYR A 41 19.92 12.81 2.72
N ALA A 42 21.13 12.57 3.25
CA ALA A 42 22.36 12.70 2.48
C ALA A 42 22.45 11.65 1.36
N PHE A 43 22.03 10.41 1.59
CA PHE A 43 22.03 9.39 0.54
C PHE A 43 20.91 9.56 -0.50
N ALA A 44 19.73 10.04 -0.08
CA ALA A 44 18.58 10.22 -0.97
C ALA A 44 18.67 11.52 -1.80
N PHE A 45 19.20 12.59 -1.21
CA PHE A 45 19.16 13.95 -1.78
C PHE A 45 20.49 14.72 -1.65
N GLY A 46 21.52 14.15 -1.00
CA GLY A 46 22.79 14.82 -0.75
C GLY A 46 23.81 14.59 -1.85
N GLY A 47 23.74 15.40 -2.90
CA GLY A 47 24.80 15.49 -3.92
C GLY A 47 24.73 16.81 -4.69
N SER A 48 25.73 17.68 -4.52
CA SER A 48 25.93 18.93 -5.27
C SER A 48 26.76 18.73 -6.57
N SER A 49 26.71 17.54 -7.15
CA SER A 49 27.17 17.24 -8.51
C SER A 49 26.31 16.07 -9.02
N GLU A 50 25.33 16.38 -9.88
CA GLU A 50 24.04 15.69 -10.04
C GLU A 50 24.03 14.17 -10.35
N ILE A 51 22.91 13.49 -10.01
CA ILE A 51 22.48 12.20 -10.61
C ILE A 51 20.96 12.04 -10.84
N LEU A 52 20.09 12.90 -10.30
CA LEU A 52 18.70 13.03 -10.75
C LEU A 52 18.17 14.45 -10.49
N VAL A 53 17.90 15.19 -11.56
CA VAL A 53 17.17 16.47 -11.57
C VAL A 53 15.99 16.29 -12.52
N PRO A 54 14.74 16.38 -12.02
CA PRO A 54 14.02 17.66 -12.12
C PRO A 54 12.99 17.92 -11.00
N TYR A 55 12.97 19.14 -10.45
CA TYR A 55 11.69 19.83 -10.27
C TYR A 55 11.46 20.60 -11.57
N ASP A 56 10.70 20.02 -12.51
CA ASP A 56 10.12 20.89 -13.52
C ASP A 56 9.15 21.80 -12.78
N SER A 57 9.52 23.08 -12.74
CA SER A 57 8.77 24.14 -12.08
C SER A 57 7.58 24.49 -12.98
N GLY A 58 6.74 23.49 -13.26
CA GLY A 58 5.43 23.73 -13.81
C GLY A 58 4.69 24.71 -12.90
N SER A 59 3.84 25.55 -13.47
CA SER A 59 3.06 26.52 -12.70
C SER A 59 2.42 25.87 -11.47
N SER A 60 2.23 26.61 -10.37
CA SER A 60 1.61 26.08 -9.15
C SER A 60 0.31 25.31 -9.45
N TYR A 61 -0.46 25.75 -10.44
CA TYR A 61 -1.66 25.07 -10.94
C TYR A 61 -1.43 23.61 -11.38
N SER A 62 -0.32 23.31 -12.04
CA SER A 62 0.04 21.94 -12.45
C SER A 62 0.39 21.03 -11.26
N GLN A 63 0.99 21.57 -10.20
CA GLN A 63 1.30 20.80 -8.99
C GLN A 63 0.03 20.48 -8.19
N TRP A 64 -0.87 21.46 -8.02
CA TRP A 64 -2.17 21.24 -7.38
C TRP A 64 -3.04 20.24 -8.15
N SER A 65 -2.99 20.27 -9.48
CA SER A 65 -3.69 19.30 -10.32
C SER A 65 -3.19 17.88 -10.10
N ARG A 66 -1.87 17.67 -9.96
CA ARG A 66 -1.28 16.36 -9.66
C ARG A 66 -1.67 15.84 -8.28
N ILE A 67 -1.68 16.70 -7.25
CA ILE A 67 -2.14 16.34 -5.90
C ILE A 67 -3.62 15.93 -5.94
N GLY A 68 -4.45 16.70 -6.64
CA GLY A 68 -5.86 16.38 -6.84
C GLY A 68 -6.07 15.04 -7.55
N ARG A 69 -5.31 14.77 -8.62
CA ARG A 69 -5.32 13.47 -9.29
C ARG A 69 -4.93 12.35 -8.34
N THR A 70 -3.81 12.47 -7.61
CA THR A 70 -3.35 11.47 -6.65
C THR A 70 -4.42 11.14 -5.60
N ALA A 71 -5.14 12.14 -5.08
CA ALA A 71 -6.21 11.90 -4.12
C ALA A 71 -7.38 11.12 -4.74
N VAL A 72 -7.81 11.49 -5.95
CA VAL A 72 -8.94 10.86 -6.63
C VAL A 72 -8.60 9.46 -7.13
N THR A 73 -7.45 9.26 -7.77
CA THR A 73 -7.01 7.95 -8.27
C THR A 73 -6.83 6.96 -7.14
N SER A 74 -6.24 7.38 -6.01
CA SER A 74 -6.09 6.52 -4.84
C SER A 74 -7.43 6.11 -4.24
N THR A 75 -8.38 7.04 -4.16
CA THR A 75 -9.72 6.76 -3.64
C THR A 75 -10.50 5.81 -4.55
N LEU A 76 -10.43 6.01 -5.87
CA LEU A 76 -11.09 5.15 -6.85
C LEU A 76 -10.49 3.74 -6.88
N ALA A 77 -9.15 3.63 -6.88
CA ALA A 77 -8.46 2.33 -6.85
C ALA A 77 -8.80 1.55 -5.56
N GLY A 78 -8.71 2.19 -4.39
CA GLY A 78 -9.08 1.56 -3.13
C GLY A 78 -10.56 1.15 -3.06
N SER A 79 -11.47 2.01 -3.52
CA SER A 79 -12.91 1.71 -3.51
C SER A 79 -13.27 0.55 -4.44
N THR A 80 -12.65 0.49 -5.61
CA THR A 80 -12.88 -0.57 -6.59
C THR A 80 -12.30 -1.89 -6.12
N ALA A 81 -11.08 -1.89 -5.58
CA ALA A 81 -10.45 -3.05 -4.96
C ALA A 81 -11.26 -3.60 -3.79
N VAL A 82 -11.80 -2.73 -2.92
CA VAL A 82 -12.72 -3.15 -1.85
C VAL A 82 -13.92 -3.88 -2.40
N LEU A 83 -14.63 -3.28 -3.35
CA LEU A 83 -15.87 -3.84 -3.88
C LEU A 83 -15.60 -5.18 -4.57
N THR A 84 -14.53 -5.27 -5.36
CA THR A 84 -14.18 -6.50 -6.07
C THR A 84 -13.71 -7.59 -5.12
N THR A 85 -12.91 -7.28 -4.10
CA THR A 85 -12.49 -8.26 -3.09
C THR A 85 -13.69 -8.74 -2.28
N LEU A 86 -14.57 -7.83 -1.90
CA LEU A 86 -15.81 -8.08 -1.18
C LEU A 86 -16.71 -9.06 -1.95
N PHE A 87 -17.03 -8.77 -3.21
CA PHE A 87 -17.85 -9.66 -4.04
C PHE A 87 -17.11 -10.95 -4.44
N GLY A 88 -15.82 -10.87 -4.75
CA GLY A 88 -14.99 -12.01 -5.13
C GLY A 88 -14.86 -13.04 -4.01
N LYS A 89 -14.53 -12.60 -2.79
CA LYS A 89 -14.48 -13.48 -1.62
C LYS A 89 -15.87 -13.95 -1.19
N ARG A 90 -16.92 -13.14 -1.40
CA ARG A 90 -18.31 -13.58 -1.18
C ARG A 90 -18.67 -14.78 -2.06
N LEU A 91 -18.29 -14.74 -3.35
CA LEU A 91 -18.56 -15.83 -4.28
C LEU A 91 -17.75 -17.10 -3.98
N LEU A 92 -16.51 -16.96 -3.50
CA LEU A 92 -15.63 -18.10 -3.21
C LEU A 92 -15.88 -18.75 -1.84
N SER A 93 -16.06 -17.93 -0.80
CA SER A 93 -16.08 -18.40 0.60
C SER A 93 -17.48 -18.46 1.21
N GLY A 94 -18.50 -17.87 0.55
CA GLY A 94 -19.89 -17.87 1.04
C GLY A 94 -20.17 -17.03 2.29
N HIS A 95 -19.16 -16.39 2.88
CA HIS A 95 -19.25 -15.60 4.11
C HIS A 95 -18.69 -14.18 3.89
N TRP A 96 -19.12 -13.22 4.71
CA TRP A 96 -18.63 -11.85 4.69
C TRP A 96 -17.63 -11.65 5.84
N ASN A 97 -16.36 -11.42 5.50
CA ASN A 97 -15.31 -11.14 6.48
C ASN A 97 -14.82 -9.72 6.31
N VAL A 98 -14.83 -8.93 7.39
CA VAL A 98 -14.35 -7.54 7.36
C VAL A 98 -12.84 -7.48 7.08
N THR A 99 -12.08 -8.46 7.57
CA THR A 99 -10.62 -8.52 7.37
C THR A 99 -10.25 -8.67 5.89
N ASP A 100 -10.93 -9.54 5.15
CA ASP A 100 -10.72 -9.72 3.71
C ASP A 100 -11.01 -8.43 2.93
N VAL A 101 -12.01 -7.65 3.38
CA VAL A 101 -12.40 -6.38 2.77
C VAL A 101 -11.38 -5.28 3.07
N CYS A 102 -10.91 -5.19 4.31
CA CYS A 102 -9.85 -4.27 4.69
C CYS A 102 -8.54 -4.59 3.96
N ASN A 103 -8.20 -5.87 3.80
CA ASN A 103 -7.01 -6.27 3.03
C ASN A 103 -7.18 -5.90 1.55
N GLY A 104 -8.37 -6.11 0.97
CA GLY A 104 -8.68 -5.62 -0.39
C GLY A 104 -8.51 -4.11 -0.56
N LEU A 105 -8.92 -3.31 0.43
CA LEU A 105 -8.70 -1.87 0.43
C LEU A 105 -7.22 -1.50 0.43
N LEU A 106 -6.46 -2.16 1.31
CA LEU A 106 -5.03 -1.91 1.47
C LEU A 106 -4.23 -2.34 0.23
N GLY A 107 -4.63 -3.44 -0.42
CA GLY A 107 -4.07 -3.88 -1.70
C GLY A 107 -4.26 -2.82 -2.79
N GLY A 108 -5.49 -2.31 -2.96
CA GLY A 108 -5.78 -1.30 -3.97
C GLY A 108 -5.02 0.02 -3.76
N PHE A 109 -4.80 0.40 -2.50
CA PHE A 109 -3.93 1.53 -2.17
C PHE A 109 -2.46 1.25 -2.48
N ALA A 110 -1.97 0.03 -2.22
CA ALA A 110 -0.60 -0.36 -2.56
C ALA A 110 -0.37 -0.35 -4.09
N ALA A 111 -1.28 -0.93 -4.87
CA ALA A 111 -1.17 -1.02 -6.32
C ALA A 111 -1.11 0.36 -7.02
N ILE A 112 -1.95 1.32 -6.60
CA ILE A 112 -1.97 2.63 -7.27
C ILE A 112 -0.80 3.55 -6.85
N THR A 113 -0.04 3.20 -5.80
CA THR A 113 0.97 4.09 -5.21
C THR A 113 2.02 4.54 -6.21
N GLY A 114 2.51 3.63 -7.08
CA GLY A 114 3.52 3.94 -8.09
C GLY A 114 3.05 4.90 -9.19
N GLY A 115 1.75 4.89 -9.50
CA GLY A 115 1.16 5.62 -10.64
C GLY A 115 0.17 6.72 -10.27
N CYS A 116 -0.04 6.99 -8.98
CA CYS A 116 -1.16 7.81 -8.50
C CYS A 116 -1.26 9.20 -9.15
N SER A 117 -0.13 9.82 -9.53
CA SER A 117 -0.11 11.15 -10.16
C SER A 117 -0.19 11.15 -11.69
N VAL A 118 -0.04 10.00 -12.34
CA VAL A 118 0.08 9.88 -13.80
C VAL A 118 -1.06 9.06 -14.42
N VAL A 119 -1.63 8.10 -13.69
CA VAL A 119 -2.73 7.24 -14.15
C VAL A 119 -4.04 8.03 -14.28
N GLU A 120 -4.80 7.75 -15.35
CA GLU A 120 -6.13 8.32 -15.58
C GLU A 120 -7.19 7.73 -14.63
N LEU A 121 -8.27 8.46 -14.38
CA LEU A 121 -9.30 8.05 -13.41
C LEU A 121 -9.94 6.70 -13.78
N TRP A 122 -10.19 6.45 -15.07
CA TRP A 122 -10.75 5.17 -15.53
C TRP A 122 -9.74 4.01 -15.35
N ALA A 123 -8.45 4.28 -15.55
CA ALA A 123 -7.40 3.28 -15.40
C ALA A 123 -7.15 2.96 -13.93
N ALA A 124 -7.33 3.92 -13.02
CA ALA A 124 -7.29 3.68 -11.58
C ALA A 124 -8.37 2.69 -11.11
N ILE A 125 -9.57 2.74 -11.73
CA ILE A 125 -10.65 1.77 -11.47
C ILE A 125 -10.24 0.37 -11.93
N VAL A 126 -9.64 0.25 -13.12
CA VAL A 126 -9.17 -1.03 -13.65
C VAL A 126 -8.03 -1.59 -12.80
N CYS A 127 -7.10 -0.75 -12.37
CA CYS A 127 -5.99 -1.13 -11.50
C CYS A 127 -6.50 -1.77 -10.20
N GLY A 128 -7.41 -1.09 -9.49
CA GLY A 128 -8.00 -1.63 -8.25
C GLY A 128 -8.85 -2.87 -8.49
N PHE A 129 -9.55 -2.96 -9.63
CA PHE A 129 -10.32 -4.15 -9.98
C PHE A 129 -9.42 -5.38 -10.15
N VAL A 130 -8.33 -5.25 -10.93
CA VAL A 130 -7.39 -6.35 -11.19
C VAL A 130 -6.57 -6.71 -9.95
N ASP A 131 -6.18 -5.70 -9.17
CA ASP A 131 -5.43 -5.88 -7.93
C ASP A 131 -6.14 -6.81 -6.93
N ALA A 132 -7.46 -6.71 -6.82
CA ALA A 132 -8.21 -7.63 -5.95
C ALA A 132 -8.09 -9.10 -6.37
N PHE A 133 -7.98 -9.39 -7.67
CA PHE A 133 -7.73 -10.76 -8.14
C PHE A 133 -6.30 -11.19 -7.85
N ASP A 134 -5.33 -10.28 -8.00
CA ASP A 134 -3.93 -10.53 -7.63
C ASP A 134 -3.82 -10.86 -6.14
N LEU A 135 -4.43 -10.06 -5.26
CA LEU A 135 -4.47 -10.30 -3.82
C LEU A 135 -5.09 -11.66 -3.47
N ILE A 136 -6.23 -12.02 -4.10
CA ILE A 136 -6.86 -13.32 -3.88
C ILE A 136 -5.94 -14.46 -4.36
N GLY A 137 -5.24 -14.26 -5.48
CA GLY A 137 -4.26 -15.17 -6.04
C GLY A 137 -3.05 -15.38 -5.13
N CYS A 138 -2.40 -14.29 -4.69
CA CYS A 138 -1.28 -14.29 -3.75
C CYS A 138 -1.66 -14.95 -2.42
N ASN A 139 -2.87 -14.69 -1.91
CA ASN A 139 -3.36 -15.34 -0.69
C ASN A 139 -3.56 -16.85 -0.87
N LYS A 140 -3.99 -17.31 -2.05
CA LYS A 140 -4.09 -18.74 -2.36
C LYS A 140 -2.70 -19.37 -2.52
N LEU A 141 -1.77 -18.65 -3.13
CA LEU A 141 -0.38 -19.09 -3.31
C LEU A 141 0.35 -19.23 -1.97
N ALA A 142 0.25 -18.22 -1.09
CA ALA A 142 0.85 -18.27 0.24
C ALA A 142 0.38 -19.48 1.07
N LYS A 143 -0.92 -19.81 0.97
CA LYS A 143 -1.49 -21.02 1.58
C LYS A 143 -0.92 -22.31 0.98
N MET A 144 -0.71 -22.35 -0.34
CA MET A 144 -0.10 -23.51 -1.01
C MET A 144 1.34 -23.73 -0.56
N VAL A 145 2.11 -22.65 -0.38
CA VAL A 145 3.51 -22.69 0.03
C VAL A 145 3.69 -22.82 1.55
N GLN A 146 2.60 -22.79 2.33
CA GLN A 146 2.62 -22.79 3.80
C GLN A 146 3.45 -21.63 4.36
N TYR A 147 3.35 -20.46 3.72
CA TYR A 147 4.01 -19.24 4.17
C TYR A 147 3.16 -18.56 5.26
N ASP A 148 3.67 -18.57 6.50
CA ASP A 148 3.00 -18.00 7.66
C ASP A 148 3.27 -16.50 7.79
N ASP A 149 2.59 -15.71 6.95
CA ASP A 149 2.56 -14.25 7.05
C ASP A 149 1.32 -13.81 7.83
N PRO A 150 1.46 -13.43 9.11
CA PRO A 150 0.32 -13.14 9.98
C PRO A 150 -0.47 -11.88 9.60
N LEU A 151 0.10 -11.03 8.72
CA LEU A 151 -0.47 -9.76 8.32
C LEU A 151 -0.75 -9.67 6.81
N GLU A 152 -0.47 -10.75 6.07
CA GLU A 152 -0.46 -10.75 4.62
C GLU A 152 0.42 -9.63 4.02
N ALA A 153 1.48 -9.23 4.73
CA ALA A 153 2.30 -8.07 4.35
C ALA A 153 2.99 -8.30 3.00
N ALA A 154 3.51 -9.50 2.74
CA ALA A 154 4.14 -9.87 1.49
C ALA A 154 3.16 -9.86 0.31
N GLN A 155 1.93 -10.33 0.51
CA GLN A 155 0.89 -10.35 -0.50
C GLN A 155 0.40 -8.93 -0.81
N LEU A 156 0.16 -8.13 0.24
CA LEU A 156 -0.39 -6.77 0.14
C LEU A 156 0.62 -5.73 -0.36
N HIS A 157 1.88 -5.79 0.07
CA HIS A 157 2.88 -4.79 -0.34
C HIS A 157 3.77 -5.32 -1.46
N GLY A 158 4.11 -6.60 -1.43
CA GLY A 158 4.91 -7.23 -2.48
C GLY A 158 4.10 -7.59 -3.72
N GLY A 159 2.99 -8.32 -3.57
CA GLY A 159 2.12 -8.73 -4.68
C GLY A 159 1.41 -7.55 -5.34
N CYS A 160 0.47 -6.94 -4.62
CA CYS A 160 -0.30 -5.79 -5.11
C CYS A 160 0.61 -4.62 -5.54
N GLY A 161 1.69 -4.37 -4.79
CA GLY A 161 2.67 -3.35 -5.15
C GLY A 161 3.42 -3.66 -6.46
N ALA A 162 3.80 -4.93 -6.69
CA ALA A 162 4.41 -5.34 -7.95
C ALA A 162 3.42 -5.24 -9.12
N TRP A 163 2.15 -5.61 -8.92
CA TRP A 163 1.10 -5.38 -9.92
C TRP A 163 1.00 -3.89 -10.28
N GLY A 164 1.01 -3.02 -9.27
CA GLY A 164 1.04 -1.56 -9.45
C GLY A 164 2.20 -1.05 -10.30
N LEU A 165 3.39 -1.63 -10.13
CA LEU A 165 4.57 -1.29 -10.92
C LEU A 165 4.53 -1.80 -12.36
N ILE A 166 3.84 -2.93 -12.60
CA ILE A 166 3.67 -3.49 -13.96
C ILE A 166 2.58 -2.72 -14.72
N PHE A 167 1.56 -2.24 -14.02
CA PHE A 167 0.43 -1.54 -14.59
C PHE A 167 0.76 -0.12 -15.08
N VAL A 168 1.73 0.54 -14.46
CA VAL A 168 2.15 1.93 -14.70
C VAL A 168 3.33 1.98 -15.67
#